data_AF-A0A961TDN5-F1
#
_entry.id   AF-A0A961TDN5-F1
#
_cell.length_a   1.000
_cell.length_b   1.000
_cell.length_c   1.000
_cell.angle_alpha   90.00
_cell.angle_beta   90.00
_cell.angle_gamma   90.00
#
_symmetry.space_group_name_H-M   'P 1'
#
loop_
_entity.id
_entity.type
_entity.pdbx_description
1 polymer ?
#
loop_
_entity_poly.entity_id
_entity_poly.type
_entity_poly.pdbx_seq_one_letter_code
_entity_poly.pdbx_strand_id
1 'polypeptide(L)'
;MAEIKAGQADQFVAKPDPRYRTFLLYGPDSGMVSERADLLARGFGVDLDDPFSLVRMDADTAAADKAGIADEAHTIAMFGGSRLIRIS
;
A
#
# COMPACT_ATOMS: atom_id res chain seq x y z
N MET A 1 3.63 -4.10 15.67
CA MET A 1 2.55 -4.70 14.86
C MET A 1 1.23 -4.37 15.55
N ALA A 2 0.22 -3.90 14.83
CA ALA A 2 -1.09 -3.59 15.37
C ALA A 2 -2.15 -4.31 14.52
N GLU A 3 -3.16 -4.88 15.17
CA GLU A 3 -4.29 -5.52 14.50
C GLU A 3 -5.50 -4.59 14.59
N ILE A 4 -6.10 -4.29 13.44
CA ILE A 4 -7.32 -3.48 13.36
C ILE A 4 -8.48 -4.42 13.07
N LYS A 5 -9.49 -4.41 13.95
CA LYS A 5 -10.69 -5.22 13.76
C LYS A 5 -11.46 -4.73 12.53
N ALA A 6 -12.13 -5.64 11.84
CA ALA A 6 -12.88 -5.34 10.61
C ALA A 6 -13.83 -4.12 10.75
N GLY A 7 -14.55 -4.01 11.88
CA GLY A 7 -15.47 -2.88 12.13
C GLY A 7 -14.79 -1.51 12.33
N GLN A 8 -13.47 -1.47 12.48
CA GLN A 8 -12.67 -0.25 12.60
C GLN A 8 -11.81 0.02 11.36
N ALA A 9 -11.77 -0.91 10.40
CA ALA A 9 -10.89 -0.84 9.23
C ALA A 9 -11.17 0.40 8.39
N ASP A 10 -12.43 0.71 8.12
CA ASP A 10 -12.80 1.85 7.26
C ASP A 10 -12.38 3.19 7.90
N GLN A 11 -12.55 3.32 9.23
CA GLN A 11 -12.13 4.51 9.97
C GLN A 11 -10.61 4.66 9.98
N PHE A 12 -9.88 3.56 10.16
CA PHE A 12 -8.43 3.56 10.15
C PHE A 12 -7.87 3.91 8.77
N VAL A 13 -8.41 3.30 7.72
CA VAL A 13 -7.97 3.52 6.34
C VAL A 13 -8.25 4.95 5.86
N ALA A 14 -9.36 5.57 6.31
CA ALA A 14 -9.69 6.96 6.00
C ALA A 14 -8.73 7.98 6.65
N LYS A 15 -8.09 7.62 7.76
CA LYS A 15 -7.11 8.46 8.46
C LYS A 15 -5.98 7.59 9.02
N PRO A 16 -5.06 7.13 8.16
CA PRO A 16 -4.03 6.20 8.58
C PRO A 16 -3.03 6.86 9.53
N ASP A 17 -2.58 6.10 10.53
CA ASP A 17 -1.52 6.56 11.43
C ASP A 17 -0.17 6.53 10.69
N PRO A 18 0.52 7.69 10.54
CA PRO A 18 1.76 7.79 9.78
C PRO A 18 2.95 7.04 10.41
N ARG A 19 2.80 6.52 11.63
CA ARG A 19 3.80 5.66 12.27
C ARG A 19 3.94 4.30 11.57
N TYR A 20 2.91 3.86 10.85
CA TYR A 20 2.94 2.60 10.10
C TYR A 20 3.27 2.87 8.63
N ARG A 21 4.21 2.10 8.08
CA ARG A 21 4.64 2.17 6.67
C ARG A 21 4.30 0.91 5.88
N THR A 22 3.86 -0.14 6.56
CA THR A 22 3.54 -1.45 5.96
C THR A 22 2.17 -1.89 6.45
N PHE A 23 1.34 -2.32 5.53
CA PHE A 23 -0.05 -2.69 5.78
C PHE A 23 -0.36 -4.01 5.07
N LEU A 24 -1.01 -4.92 5.79
CA LEU A 24 -1.55 -6.14 5.22
C LEU A 24 -3.07 -6.02 5.26
N LEU A 25 -3.69 -5.88 4.09
CA LEU A 25 -5.14 -5.91 3.94
C LEU A 25 -5.54 -7.30 3.47
N TYR A 26 -6.47 -7.92 4.18
CA TYR A 26 -6.98 -9.25 3.84
C TYR A 26 -8.46 -9.35 4.18
N GLY A 27 -9.16 -10.23 3.48
CA GLY A 27 -10.58 -10.45 3.66
C GLY A 27 -11.14 -11.38 2.58
N PRO A 28 -12.38 -11.86 2.76
CA PRO A 28 -13.02 -12.75 1.79
C PRO A 28 -13.43 -12.02 0.49
N ASP A 29 -13.54 -10.68 0.52
CA ASP A 29 -13.94 -9.85 -0.61
C ASP A 29 -12.72 -9.06 -1.13
N SER A 30 -12.21 -9.46 -2.30
CA SER A 30 -11.07 -8.82 -2.94
C SER A 30 -11.38 -7.40 -3.43
N GLY A 31 -12.62 -7.10 -3.78
CA GLY A 31 -13.08 -5.76 -4.16
C GLY A 31 -12.97 -4.80 -3.00
N MET A 32 -13.53 -5.16 -1.84
CA MET A 32 -13.43 -4.36 -0.62
C MET A 32 -11.97 -4.19 -0.14
N VAL A 33 -11.13 -5.23 -0.29
CA VAL A 33 -9.70 -5.13 0.03
C VAL A 33 -9.02 -4.14 -0.91
N SER A 34 -9.32 -4.18 -2.20
CA SER A 34 -8.75 -3.26 -3.19
C SER A 34 -9.18 -1.82 -2.94
N GLU A 35 -10.47 -1.58 -2.67
CA GLU A 35 -11.00 -0.24 -2.38
C GLU A 35 -10.33 0.35 -1.13
N ARG A 36 -10.15 -0.45 -0.07
CA ARG A 36 -9.44 0.00 1.13
C ARG A 36 -7.97 0.27 0.88
N ALA A 37 -7.30 -0.52 0.04
CA ALA A 37 -5.92 -0.25 -0.33
C ALA A 37 -5.78 1.10 -1.05
N ASP A 38 -6.73 1.43 -1.93
CA ASP A 38 -6.74 2.71 -2.65
C ASP A 38 -7.06 3.89 -1.72
N LEU A 39 -8.01 3.74 -0.81
CA LEU A 39 -8.29 4.75 0.22
C LEU A 39 -7.08 5.00 1.12
N LEU A 40 -6.38 3.93 1.52
CA LEU A 40 -5.18 4.01 2.35
C LEU A 40 -4.08 4.79 1.63
N ALA A 41 -3.84 4.48 0.35
CA ALA A 41 -2.86 5.16 -0.49
C ALA A 41 -3.15 6.65 -0.59
N ARG A 42 -4.40 7.01 -0.88
CA ARG A 42 -4.87 8.41 -0.92
C ARG A 42 -4.69 9.10 0.44
N GLY A 43 -4.92 8.40 1.55
CA GLY A 43 -4.68 8.90 2.91
C GLY A 43 -3.22 9.26 3.21
N PHE A 44 -2.27 8.61 2.53
CA PHE A 44 -0.84 8.95 2.55
C PHE A 44 -0.42 10.00 1.52
N GLY A 45 -1.37 10.54 0.75
CA GLY A 45 -1.11 11.52 -0.30
C GLY A 45 -0.45 10.92 -1.55
N VAL A 46 -0.59 9.60 -1.76
CA VAL A 46 -0.09 8.93 -2.96
C VAL A 46 -1.06 9.19 -4.11
N ASP A 47 -0.54 9.64 -5.25
CA ASP A 47 -1.33 9.84 -6.46
C ASP A 47 -1.44 8.54 -7.27
N LEU A 48 -2.55 7.84 -7.12
CA LEU A 48 -2.78 6.56 -7.80
C LEU A 48 -2.83 6.65 -9.33
N ASP A 49 -2.99 7.85 -9.88
CA ASP A 49 -2.99 8.10 -11.33
C ASP A 49 -1.57 8.41 -11.86
N ASP A 50 -0.59 8.66 -10.97
CA ASP A 50 0.81 8.83 -11.32
C ASP A 50 1.54 7.46 -11.37
N PRO A 51 2.02 7.01 -12.56
CA PRO A 51 2.74 5.75 -12.71
C PRO A 51 4.08 5.71 -11.96
N PHE A 52 4.60 6.85 -11.50
CA PHE A 52 5.85 6.91 -10.75
C PHE A 52 5.65 6.84 -9.23
N SER A 53 4.44 7.11 -8.74
CA SER A 53 4.11 7.10 -7.31
C SER A 53 3.62 5.72 -6.84
N LEU A 54 3.06 4.90 -7.74
CA LEU A 54 2.54 3.57 -7.46
C LEU A 54 3.25 2.48 -8.25
N VAL A 55 3.73 1.48 -7.53
CA VAL A 55 4.32 0.27 -8.10
C VAL A 55 3.41 -0.90 -7.77
N ARG A 56 3.01 -1.65 -8.79
CA ARG A 56 2.23 -2.89 -8.61
C ARG A 56 3.12 -4.08 -8.92
N MET A 57 3.16 -5.03 -7.99
CA MET A 57 3.91 -6.26 -8.12
C MET A 57 2.99 -7.44 -7.80
N ASP A 58 3.11 -8.50 -8.60
CA ASP A 58 2.42 -9.76 -8.34
C ASP A 58 3.07 -10.50 -7.16
N ALA A 59 2.27 -11.23 -6.37
CA ALA A 59 2.76 -11.94 -5.19
C ALA A 59 3.86 -12.97 -5.49
N ASP A 60 3.78 -13.69 -6.61
CA ASP A 60 4.79 -14.67 -7.01
C ASP A 60 6.08 -13.96 -7.43
N THR A 61 5.96 -12.82 -8.10
CA THR A 61 7.11 -11.98 -8.48
C THR A 61 7.82 -11.43 -7.23
N ALA A 62 7.04 -10.93 -6.27
CA ALA A 62 7.54 -10.43 -4.99
C ALA A 62 8.24 -11.53 -4.17
N ALA A 63 7.70 -12.75 -4.21
CA ALA A 63 8.28 -13.89 -3.51
C ALA A 63 9.59 -14.37 -4.16
N ALA A 64 9.66 -14.34 -5.49
CA ALA A 64 10.83 -14.75 -6.27
C ALA A 64 11.98 -13.73 -6.19
N ASP A 65 11.68 -12.43 -6.23
CA ASP A 65 12.66 -11.35 -6.15
C ASP A 65 12.41 -10.42 -4.95
N LYS A 66 12.94 -10.84 -3.80
CA LYS A 66 12.88 -10.04 -2.56
C LYS A 66 13.78 -8.80 -2.62
N ALA A 67 14.84 -8.83 -3.43
CA ALA A 67 15.75 -7.69 -3.57
C ALA A 67 15.06 -6.54 -4.30
N GLY A 68 14.28 -6.85 -5.34
CA GLY A 68 13.47 -5.87 -6.06
C GLY A 68 12.51 -5.08 -5.16
N ILE A 69 11.90 -5.69 -4.14
CA ILE A 69 11.05 -4.97 -3.18
C ILE A 69 11.86 -3.94 -2.38
N ALA A 70 13.07 -4.31 -1.95
CA ALA A 70 13.93 -3.43 -1.18
C ALA A 70 14.43 -2.26 -2.04
N ASP A 71 14.88 -2.54 -3.26
CA ASP A 71 15.33 -1.52 -4.21
C ASP A 71 14.21 -0.50 -4.47
N GLU A 72 12.99 -0.98 -4.62
CA GLU A 72 11.83 -0.15 -4.85
C GLU A 72 11.46 0.72 -3.63
N ALA A 73 11.66 0.19 -2.42
CA ALA A 73 11.42 0.92 -1.18
C ALA A 73 12.47 2.03 -0.92
N HIS A 74 13.69 1.84 -1.43
CA HIS A 74 14.79 2.81 -1.31
C HIS A 74 14.80 3.84 -2.44
N THR A 75 14.03 3.62 -3.50
CA THR A 75 13.95 4.52 -4.65
C THR A 75 13.17 5.80 -4.30
N ILE A 76 13.77 6.94 -4.63
CA ILE A 76 13.16 8.26 -4.43
C ILE A 76 12.23 8.55 -5.61
N ALA A 77 11.00 8.98 -5.32
CA ALA A 77 10.04 9.37 -6.34
C ALA A 77 10.56 10.59 -7.15
N MET A 78 10.49 10.52 -8.48
CA MET A 78 11.03 11.56 -9.37
C MET A 78 10.38 12.93 -9.19
N PHE A 79 9.08 12.97 -8.88
CA PHE A 79 8.33 14.22 -8.68
C PHE A 79 8.18 14.61 -7.20
N GLY A 80 8.93 13.96 -6.32
CA GLY A 80 8.74 14.07 -4.87
C GLY A 80 7.46 13.38 -4.40
N GLY A 81 7.22 13.43 -3.08
CA GLY A 81 6.03 12.82 -2.47
C GLY A 81 6.23 11.38 -1.98
N SER A 82 5.14 10.78 -1.51
CA SER A 82 5.12 9.41 -0.98
C SER A 82 5.01 8.41 -2.13
N ARG A 83 5.86 7.37 -2.11
CA ARG A 83 5.77 6.25 -3.04
C ARG A 83 5.11 5.05 -2.36
N LEU A 84 4.29 4.30 -3.11
CA LEU A 84 3.61 3.11 -2.65
C LEU A 84 4.01 1.90 -3.47
N ILE A 85 4.35 0.81 -2.78
CA ILE A 85 4.53 -0.51 -3.37
C ILE A 85 3.31 -1.34 -2.97
N ARG A 86 2.54 -1.80 -3.95
CA ARG A 86 1.37 -2.64 -3.76
C ARG A 86 1.67 -4.03 -4.29
N ILE A 87 1.57 -5.01 -3.40
CA ILE A 87 1.67 -6.43 -3.73
C ILE A 87 0.26 -7.00 -3.69
N SER A 88 -0.21 -7.57 -4.79
CA SER A 88 -1.57 -8.11 -4.93
C SER A 88 -1.63 -9.22 -5.94
#